data_AF-A0A976HUV4-F1
#
_entry.id   AF-A0A976HUV4-F1
#
_cell.length_a   1.000
_cell.length_b   1.000
_cell.length_c   1.000
_cell.angle_alpha   90.00
_cell.angle_beta   90.00
_cell.angle_gamma   90.00
#
_symmetry.space_group_name_H-M   'P 1'
#
loop_
_entity.id
_entity.type
_entity.pdbx_description
1 polymer ?
#
loop_
_entity_poly.entity_id
_entity_poly.type
_entity_poly.pdbx_seq_one_letter_code
_entity_poly.pdbx_strand_id
1 'polypeptide(L)'
;MSAHWTNAVDVNMNDVMGQPMIFSWLRELTPENLRVLIAGGLDINAMAVGSPLVLESAMGDRWDLVSVLIEHGVDVLKRDRDGRTVIDDVHRRCAEAERDGRLLDPQIVQVQEQLAALLKPR
;
A
#
# COMPACT_ATOMS: atom_id res chain seq x y z
N MET A 1 42.03 4.11 10.30
CA MET A 1 40.75 4.79 10.59
C MET A 1 39.80 4.45 9.46
N SER A 2 39.09 3.34 9.59
CA SER A 2 38.21 2.83 8.54
C SER A 2 36.86 3.54 8.68
N ALA A 3 36.63 4.55 7.85
CA ALA A 3 35.32 5.16 7.75
C ALA A 3 34.37 4.16 7.06
N HIS A 4 33.56 3.48 7.86
CA HIS A 4 32.41 2.72 7.37
C HIS A 4 31.36 3.72 6.86
N TRP A 5 31.40 4.04 5.57
CA TRP A 5 30.37 4.82 4.88
C TRP A 5 29.37 3.95 4.12
N THR A 6 29.14 2.71 4.56
CA THR A 6 27.84 2.07 4.30
C THR A 6 26.85 2.64 5.28
N ASN A 7 26.50 3.92 5.10
CA ASN A 7 25.33 4.47 5.76
C ASN A 7 24.15 3.71 5.13
N ALA A 8 23.66 2.70 5.84
CA ALA A 8 22.47 1.98 5.42
C ALA A 8 21.38 3.03 5.18
N VAL A 9 20.90 3.13 3.93
CA VAL A 9 19.81 4.05 3.61
C VAL A 9 18.63 3.63 4.48
N ASP A 10 18.21 4.51 5.38
CA ASP A 10 17.03 4.29 6.20
C ASP A 10 15.81 4.27 5.26
N VAL A 11 15.22 3.08 5.10
CA VAL A 11 14.04 2.88 4.25
C VAL A 11 12.81 3.63 4.77
N ASN A 12 12.80 4.05 6.03
CA ASN A 12 11.73 4.80 6.68
C ASN A 12 12.04 6.30 6.81
N MET A 13 12.99 6.81 6.03
CA MET A 13 13.32 8.23 6.05
C MET A 13 12.14 9.12 5.66
N ASN A 14 12.11 10.32 6.22
CA ASN A 14 11.09 11.33 5.92
C ASN A 14 11.61 12.37 4.92
N ASP A 15 10.68 12.96 4.17
CA ASP A 15 10.93 14.13 3.33
C ASP A 15 11.09 15.42 4.17
N VAL A 16 11.26 16.56 3.48
CA VAL A 16 11.41 17.88 4.12
C VAL A 16 10.15 18.34 4.89
N MET A 17 9.00 17.74 4.62
CA MET A 17 7.72 18.00 5.30
C MET A 17 7.47 16.99 6.43
N GLY A 18 8.43 16.12 6.73
CA GLY A 18 8.29 15.08 7.75
C GLY A 18 7.37 13.93 7.36
N GLN A 19 7.08 13.75 6.06
CA GLN A 19 6.28 12.63 5.55
C GLN A 19 7.19 11.46 5.18
N PRO A 20 6.78 10.19 5.42
CA PRO A 20 7.57 9.04 5.00
C PRO A 20 7.83 9.07 3.49
N MET A 21 9.09 8.90 3.06
CA MET A 21 9.48 9.15 1.67
C MET A 21 8.90 8.14 0.68
N ILE A 22 8.47 6.97 1.17
CA ILE A 22 7.74 5.94 0.40
C ILE A 22 6.52 6.50 -0.34
N PHE A 23 5.84 7.51 0.23
CA PHE A 23 4.67 8.12 -0.39
C PHE A 23 5.02 8.89 -1.67
N SER A 24 6.19 9.54 -1.70
CA SER A 24 6.70 10.21 -2.91
C SER A 24 7.17 9.20 -3.97
N TRP A 25 7.54 7.98 -3.57
CA TRP A 25 8.02 6.94 -4.46
C TRP A 25 6.91 6.11 -5.11
N LEU A 26 5.67 6.19 -4.61
CA LEU A 26 4.55 5.36 -5.05
C LEU A 26 4.30 5.38 -6.56
N ARG A 27 4.71 6.44 -7.28
CA ARG A 27 4.54 6.52 -8.74
C ARG A 27 5.57 5.71 -9.53
N GLU A 28 6.77 5.54 -8.98
CA GLU A 28 7.91 4.91 -9.66
C GLU A 28 8.28 3.55 -9.06
N LEU A 29 7.74 3.23 -7.89
CA LEU A 29 8.01 1.98 -7.20
C LEU A 29 7.46 0.80 -8.01
N THR A 30 8.26 -0.24 -8.21
CA THR A 30 7.81 -1.54 -8.73
C THR A 30 7.49 -2.49 -7.57
N PRO A 31 6.70 -3.56 -7.80
CA PRO A 31 6.48 -4.60 -6.80
C PRO A 31 7.77 -5.19 -6.24
N GLU A 32 8.80 -5.40 -7.09
CA GLU A 32 10.10 -5.91 -6.69
C GLU A 32 10.84 -4.92 -5.78
N ASN A 33 10.85 -3.64 -6.12
CA ASN A 33 11.47 -2.60 -5.29
C ASN A 33 10.77 -2.53 -3.93
N LEU A 34 9.43 -2.60 -3.90
CA LEU A 34 8.67 -2.63 -2.65
C LEU A 34 9.05 -3.84 -1.79
N ARG A 35 9.15 -5.05 -2.38
CA ARG A 35 9.58 -6.25 -1.64
C ARG A 35 10.98 -6.10 -1.04
N VAL A 36 11.92 -5.48 -1.76
CA VAL A 36 13.26 -5.19 -1.25
C VAL A 36 13.20 -4.20 -0.09
N LEU A 37 12.40 -3.14 -0.17
CA LEU A 37 12.21 -2.18 0.92
C LEU A 37 11.58 -2.85 2.15
N ILE A 38 10.55 -3.69 1.97
CA ILE A 38 9.93 -4.46 3.05
C ILE A 38 10.95 -5.39 3.72
N ALA A 39 11.78 -6.09 2.95
CA ALA A 39 12.87 -6.90 3.48
C ALA A 39 13.93 -6.07 4.23
N GLY A 40 14.08 -4.79 3.87
CA GLY A 40 14.90 -3.81 4.56
C GLY A 40 14.27 -3.18 5.82
N GLY A 41 13.05 -3.59 6.20
CA GLY A 41 12.36 -3.08 7.39
C GLY A 41 11.49 -1.85 7.14
N LEU A 42 10.98 -1.66 5.92
CA LEU A 42 9.98 -0.62 5.63
C LEU A 42 8.76 -0.79 6.54
N ASP A 43 8.31 0.30 7.15
CA ASP A 43 7.04 0.39 7.85
C ASP A 43 5.88 0.38 6.84
N ILE A 44 5.33 -0.80 6.60
CA ILE A 44 4.20 -1.00 5.70
C ILE A 44 2.91 -0.31 6.18
N ASN A 45 2.83 0.06 7.46
CA ASN A 45 1.69 0.75 8.07
C ASN A 45 1.92 2.26 8.22
N ALA A 46 2.93 2.79 7.53
CA ALA A 46 3.23 4.21 7.51
C ALA A 46 2.01 5.04 7.06
N MET A 47 1.95 6.27 7.56
CA MET A 47 0.88 7.22 7.29
C MET A 47 1.47 8.51 6.72
N ALA A 48 0.84 9.09 5.69
CA ALA A 48 1.13 10.44 5.22
C ALA A 48 -0.15 11.25 5.14
N VAL A 49 -0.13 12.46 5.71
CA VAL A 49 -1.28 13.38 5.77
C VAL A 49 -2.55 12.67 6.31
N GLY A 50 -2.37 11.68 7.18
CA GLY A 50 -3.45 10.89 7.75
C GLY A 50 -4.08 9.84 6.83
N SER A 51 -3.43 9.49 5.71
CA SER A 51 -3.77 8.36 4.83
C SER A 51 -2.76 7.21 5.02
N PRO A 52 -3.20 5.96 5.24
CA PRO A 52 -2.31 4.79 5.29
C PRO A 52 -1.68 4.49 3.94
N LEU A 53 -0.44 3.98 3.92
CA LEU A 53 0.30 3.61 2.70
C LEU A 53 -0.51 2.70 1.76
N VAL A 54 -1.20 1.69 2.32
CA VAL A 54 -2.02 0.75 1.54
C VAL A 54 -3.22 1.44 0.86
N LEU A 55 -3.86 2.40 1.53
CA LEU A 55 -4.97 3.15 0.96
C LEU A 55 -4.48 4.16 -0.08
N GLU A 56 -3.37 4.86 0.18
CA GLU A 56 -2.78 5.78 -0.81
C GLU A 56 -2.38 5.04 -2.10
N SER A 57 -1.84 3.83 -1.96
CA SER A 57 -1.50 2.97 -3.10
C SER A 57 -2.75 2.62 -3.92
N ALA A 58 -3.87 2.28 -3.27
CA ALA A 58 -5.14 1.99 -3.93
C ALA A 58 -5.72 3.24 -4.63
N MET A 59 -5.71 4.40 -3.97
CA MET A 59 -6.18 5.66 -4.56
C MET A 59 -5.35 6.09 -5.78
N GLY A 60 -4.07 5.76 -5.79
CA GLY A 60 -3.16 5.97 -6.92
C GLY A 60 -3.21 4.89 -8.01
N ASP A 61 -4.20 3.98 -7.97
CA ASP A 61 -4.34 2.85 -8.90
C ASP A 61 -3.12 1.90 -8.94
N ARG A 62 -2.33 1.87 -7.86
CA ARG A 62 -1.18 0.99 -7.69
C ARG A 62 -1.57 -0.35 -7.08
N TRP A 63 -2.52 -1.04 -7.71
CA TRP A 63 -3.07 -2.33 -7.22
C TRP A 63 -2.01 -3.43 -7.15
N ASP A 64 -0.99 -3.36 -8.00
CA ASP A 64 0.22 -4.17 -7.94
C ASP A 64 0.97 -4.02 -6.61
N LEU A 65 1.11 -2.80 -6.10
CA LEU A 65 1.72 -2.52 -4.79
C LEU A 65 0.79 -2.92 -3.64
N VAL A 66 -0.51 -2.67 -3.76
CA VAL A 66 -1.52 -3.07 -2.75
C VAL A 66 -1.45 -4.58 -2.51
N SER A 67 -1.38 -5.38 -3.57
CA SER A 67 -1.23 -6.84 -3.49
C SER A 67 0.01 -7.25 -2.69
N VAL A 68 1.17 -6.63 -2.95
CA VAL A 68 2.40 -6.89 -2.20
C VAL A 68 2.24 -6.51 -0.72
N LEU A 69 1.64 -5.35 -0.41
CA LEU A 69 1.43 -4.93 0.98
C LEU A 69 0.54 -5.92 1.75
N ILE A 70 -0.52 -6.43 1.11
CA ILE A 70 -1.42 -7.44 1.69
C ILE A 70 -0.69 -8.76 1.95
N GLU A 71 0.11 -9.23 1.00
CA GLU A 71 0.95 -10.44 1.17
C GLU A 71 1.89 -10.34 2.37
N HIS A 72 2.35 -9.14 2.69
CA HIS A 72 3.25 -8.86 3.82
C HIS A 72 2.53 -8.45 5.11
N GLY A 73 1.21 -8.58 5.18
CA GLY A 73 0.44 -8.42 6.42
C GLY A 73 0.20 -6.98 6.84
N VAL A 74 0.04 -6.06 5.88
CA VAL A 74 -0.37 -4.68 6.16
C VAL A 74 -1.72 -4.63 6.90
N ASP A 75 -1.91 -3.65 7.77
CA ASP A 75 -3.18 -3.41 8.46
C ASP A 75 -4.22 -2.84 7.47
N VAL A 76 -4.97 -3.75 6.85
CA VAL A 76 -6.04 -3.43 5.89
C VAL A 76 -7.25 -2.75 6.54
N LEU A 77 -7.33 -2.71 7.88
CA LEU A 77 -8.39 -2.04 8.64
C LEU A 77 -8.00 -0.63 9.08
N LYS A 78 -6.77 -0.20 8.79
CA LYS A 78 -6.29 1.15 9.09
C LYS A 78 -7.15 2.17 8.34
N ARG A 79 -7.61 3.18 9.08
CA ARG A 79 -8.48 4.24 8.57
C ARG A 79 -7.72 5.51 8.27
N ASP A 80 -8.13 6.19 7.20
CA ASP A 80 -7.73 7.57 6.95
C ASP A 80 -8.51 8.58 7.84
N ARG A 81 -8.29 9.87 7.61
CA ARG A 81 -8.98 10.96 8.33
C ARG A 81 -10.49 11.00 8.11
N ASP A 82 -10.98 10.46 7.00
CA ASP A 82 -12.40 10.38 6.65
C ASP A 82 -13.03 9.06 7.13
N GLY A 83 -12.25 8.20 7.78
CA GLY A 83 -12.68 6.91 8.29
C GLY A 83 -12.69 5.80 7.24
N ARG A 84 -12.11 6.03 6.05
CA ARG A 84 -12.05 5.07 4.94
C ARG A 84 -10.88 4.10 5.11
N THR A 85 -11.11 2.84 4.74
CA THR A 85 -10.10 1.77 4.68
C THR A 85 -9.81 1.36 3.23
N VAL A 86 -8.75 0.58 3.00
CA VAL A 86 -8.51 0.00 1.66
C VAL A 86 -9.65 -0.94 1.23
N ILE A 87 -10.31 -1.60 2.18
CA ILE A 87 -11.46 -2.47 1.92
C ILE A 87 -12.64 -1.65 1.40
N ASP A 88 -12.91 -0.49 2.00
CA ASP A 88 -13.97 0.42 1.54
C ASP A 88 -13.70 0.89 0.10
N ASP A 89 -12.44 1.16 -0.25
CA ASP A 89 -12.07 1.58 -1.60
C ASP A 89 -12.24 0.46 -2.63
N VAL A 90 -11.83 -0.77 -2.29
CA VAL A 90 -12.04 -1.96 -3.13
C VAL A 90 -13.53 -2.20 -3.37
N HIS A 91 -14.36 -2.18 -2.32
CA HIS A 91 -15.81 -2.33 -2.46
C HIS A 91 -16.43 -1.24 -3.34
N ARG A 92 -16.00 0.01 -3.18
CA ARG A 92 -16.43 1.13 -4.03
C ARG A 92 -16.07 0.87 -5.49
N ARG A 93 -14.86 0.40 -5.78
CA ARG A 93 -14.40 0.12 -7.15
C ARG A 93 -15.16 -1.04 -7.80
N CYS A 94 -15.47 -2.10 -7.05
CA CYS A 94 -16.31 -3.19 -7.52
C CYS A 94 -17.73 -2.69 -7.85
N ALA A 95 -18.36 -1.94 -6.93
CA ALA A 95 -19.70 -1.39 -7.14
C ALA A 95 -19.78 -0.41 -8.33
N GLU A 96 -18.75 0.43 -8.51
CA GLU A 96 -18.64 1.31 -9.69
C GLU A 96 -18.52 0.51 -10.99
N ALA A 97 -17.72 -0.56 -11.00
CA ALA A 97 -17.56 -1.39 -12.18
C ALA A 97 -18.86 -2.09 -12.58
N GLU A 98 -19.58 -2.64 -11.60
CA GLU A 98 -20.89 -3.27 -11.79
C GLU A 98 -21.93 -2.26 -12.28
N ARG A 99 -22.01 -1.08 -11.66
CA ARG A 99 -22.96 -0.02 -12.02
C ARG A 99 -22.76 0.46 -13.45
N ASP A 100 -21.50 0.62 -13.85
CA ASP A 100 -21.15 1.16 -15.15
C ASP A 100 -21.07 0.06 -16.24
N GLY A 101 -21.30 -1.21 -15.88
CA GLY A 101 -21.25 -2.36 -16.80
C GLY A 101 -19.85 -2.62 -17.38
N ARG A 102 -18.79 -2.20 -16.69
CA ARG A 102 -17.40 -2.35 -17.13
C ARG A 102 -16.76 -3.57 -16.48
N LEU A 103 -15.80 -4.16 -17.19
CA LEU A 103 -14.94 -5.17 -16.61
C LEU A 103 -14.09 -4.54 -15.50
N LEU A 104 -14.07 -5.18 -14.34
CA LEU A 104 -13.20 -4.79 -13.24
C LEU A 104 -11.75 -5.12 -13.60
N ASP A 105 -10.81 -4.26 -13.20
CA ASP A 105 -9.38 -4.52 -13.39
C ASP A 105 -9.00 -5.85 -12.71
N PRO A 106 -8.34 -6.79 -13.42
CA PRO A 106 -7.89 -8.06 -12.83
C PRO A 106 -7.07 -7.90 -11.55
N GLN A 107 -6.32 -6.82 -11.40
CA GLN A 107 -5.55 -6.54 -10.18
C GLN A 107 -6.47 -6.20 -8.99
N ILE A 108 -7.58 -5.51 -9.23
CA ILE A 108 -8.58 -5.23 -8.19
C ILE A 108 -9.29 -6.53 -7.79
N VAL A 109 -9.60 -7.40 -8.75
CA VAL A 109 -10.18 -8.73 -8.47
C VAL A 109 -9.23 -9.54 -7.58
N GLN A 110 -7.94 -9.58 -7.92
CA GLN A 110 -6.93 -10.26 -7.11
C GLN A 110 -6.86 -9.70 -5.68
N VAL A 111 -6.82 -8.37 -5.53
CA VAL A 111 -6.81 -7.72 -4.21
C VAL A 111 -8.08 -8.04 -3.43
N GLN A 112 -9.24 -8.03 -4.07
CA GLN A 112 -10.51 -8.41 -3.45
C GLN A 112 -10.47 -9.86 -2.92
N GLU A 113 -9.91 -10.80 -3.68
CA GLU A 113 -9.75 -12.20 -3.26
C GLU A 113 -8.78 -12.33 -2.07
N GLN A 114 -7.66 -11.59 -2.08
CA GLN A 114 -6.70 -11.57 -0.98
C GLN A 114 -7.36 -11.05 0.31
N LEU A 115 -8.09 -9.94 0.24
CA LEU A 115 -8.84 -9.39 1.37
C LEU A 115 -9.91 -10.36 1.87
N ALA A 116 -10.65 -10.99 0.97
CA ALA A 116 -11.64 -12.00 1.34
C ALA A 116 -11.01 -13.21 2.02
N ALA A 117 -9.80 -13.62 1.62
CA ALA A 117 -9.07 -14.71 2.27
C ALA A 117 -8.63 -14.36 3.70
N LEU A 118 -8.26 -13.10 3.96
CA LEU A 118 -7.87 -12.63 5.30
C LEU A 118 -9.05 -12.58 6.29
N LEU A 119 -10.26 -12.30 5.80
CA LEU A 119 -11.44 -12.10 6.64
C LEU A 119 -12.27 -13.37 6.87
N LYS A 120 -11.95 -14.49 6.19
CA LYS A 120 -12.64 -15.76 6.43
C LYS A 120 -12.30 -16.28 7.83
N PRO A 121 -13.30 -16.63 8.67
CA PRO A 121 -13.04 -17.29 9.94
C PRO A 121 -12.35 -18.63 9.69
N ARG A 122 -11.28 -18.90 10.45
CA ARG A 122 -10.55 -20.17 10.42
C ARG A 122 -11.35 -21.31 11.05
#